data_AF-A0A812YDD7-F1
#
_entry.id   AF-A0A812YDD7-F1
#
_cell.length_a   1.000
_cell.length_b   1.000
_cell.length_c   1.000
_cell.angle_alpha   90.00
_cell.angle_beta   90.00
_cell.angle_gamma   90.00
#
_symmetry.space_group_name_H-M   'P 1'
#
loop_
_entity.id
_entity.type
_entity.pdbx_description
1 polymer ?
#
loop_
_entity_poly.entity_id
_entity_poly.type
_entity_poly.pdbx_seq_one_letter_code
_entity_poly.pdbx_strand_id
1 'polypeptide(L)'
;MDFIPDSEINALATHKFQSAGYTWLDEKMDPFWSSVAQRIPRYISPNLISVLGGFCCALAAVFTVLANHIRWIPLYFVGPFLIFVYMTCDAVDGKHARQTKQSTPLGAVVDHGIDAFCAFTTGIAVVVTADPELKDPRLMLAFCLFHGSWFCAQWGELVLGSLDQRGITEGEFASMAVIALPGIFGPDAAKSRIPAWVPYFGDQPILDPVMIGVILVCGGVCLSFALRIFLKVQGLDRLKATFPLVHLAVHTGAAMQLATSPLRPQFPLLTFTVVGMNAALLMTKMRFMATFRVPWPALHWETLPFLAGSGVEALGKSKKPPVVVGGLPVGGNAFVDGERELSGGFGVVLRGLAGADPVVSPGAEPFGPFLEITGVAQEHVITEINGQSPLKILMPIMHGPEVPSLGHSMAGIFVDPSPEYSQEDGPSALLAAAALGARPCCLVRPLHAFTPEGHLVLSPLTEHMPYSKGMKLQLHCFSRETALSDLRARAETDMALHEGRPPDAAVLVFCGARGVSFYQEEGVESAILREVWGRDVPAVGFFAGGEFGPVGLRTYLHSYTTSCLFLRLRD
;
A
#
# COMPACT_ATOMS: atom_id res chain seq x y z
N MET A 1 21.50 -6.12 7.80
CA MET A 1 21.82 -5.20 8.92
C MET A 1 23.30 -5.36 9.21
N ASP A 2 24.09 -4.30 9.07
CA ASP A 2 25.50 -4.33 9.47
C ASP A 2 25.60 -4.55 10.98
N PHE A 3 26.51 -5.42 11.39
CA PHE A 3 26.81 -5.69 12.81
C PHE A 3 27.16 -4.39 13.52
N ILE A 4 26.44 -4.07 14.60
CA ILE A 4 26.75 -2.92 15.46
C ILE A 4 28.09 -3.20 16.15
N PRO A 5 29.15 -2.40 15.90
CA PRO A 5 30.45 -2.59 16.54
C PRO A 5 30.37 -2.49 18.08
N ASP A 6 31.22 -3.22 18.80
CA ASP A 6 31.26 -3.20 20.27
C ASP A 6 31.45 -1.79 20.86
N SER A 7 32.10 -0.89 20.11
CA SER A 7 32.24 0.53 20.49
C SER A 7 30.89 1.28 20.53
N GLU A 8 29.95 0.94 19.66
CA GLU A 8 28.60 1.53 19.60
C GLU A 8 27.68 0.90 20.66
N ILE A 9 27.89 -0.38 21.00
CA ILE A 9 27.22 -1.05 22.14
C ILE A 9 27.63 -0.40 23.47
N ASN A 10 28.89 0.05 23.61
CA ASN A 10 29.33 0.79 24.79
C ASN A 10 28.70 2.20 24.87
N ALA A 11 28.37 2.83 23.74
CA ALA A 11 27.69 4.13 23.70
C ALA A 11 26.26 4.05 24.25
N LEU A 12 25.54 2.95 23.98
CA LEU A 12 24.21 2.62 24.54
C LEU A 12 24.16 2.73 26.06
N ALA A 13 25.18 2.21 26.76
CA ALA A 13 25.23 2.22 28.23
C ALA A 13 25.26 3.63 28.83
N THR A 14 25.64 4.64 28.04
CA THR A 14 25.74 6.04 28.45
C THR A 14 24.63 6.94 27.90
N HIS A 15 23.76 6.43 27.04
CA HIS A 15 22.69 7.22 26.43
C HIS A 15 21.62 7.61 27.46
N LYS A 16 21.32 8.90 27.56
CA LYS A 16 20.22 9.44 28.35
C LYS A 16 19.38 10.35 27.47
N PHE A 17 18.09 10.06 27.40
CA PHE A 17 17.12 10.90 26.70
C PHE A 17 17.08 12.30 27.31
N GLN A 18 17.12 13.33 26.45
CA GLN A 18 17.00 14.74 26.82
C GLN A 18 16.00 15.43 25.89
N SER A 19 14.85 15.85 26.46
CA SER A 19 13.86 16.68 25.74
C SER A 19 14.27 18.15 25.80
N ALA A 20 14.14 18.86 24.69
CA ALA A 20 14.50 20.28 24.56
C ALA A 20 13.41 21.26 25.03
N GLY A 21 12.23 20.77 25.46
CA GLY A 21 11.15 21.59 26.04
C GLY A 21 9.75 21.02 25.83
N TYR A 22 8.77 21.60 26.54
CA TYR A 22 7.34 21.28 26.47
C TYR A 22 6.54 22.52 26.07
N THR A 23 5.37 22.33 25.46
CA THR A 23 4.42 23.39 25.14
C THR A 23 3.39 23.59 26.25
N TRP A 24 2.56 24.64 26.10
CA TRP A 24 1.42 24.86 26.99
C TRP A 24 0.43 23.68 26.97
N LEU A 25 0.22 23.04 25.82
CA LEU A 25 -0.72 21.93 25.71
C LEU A 25 -0.16 20.67 26.38
N ASP A 26 1.14 20.41 26.25
CA ASP A 26 1.84 19.35 26.97
C ASP A 26 1.64 19.50 28.49
N GLU A 27 1.85 20.71 29.02
CA GLU A 27 1.67 21.02 30.44
C GLU A 27 0.23 20.81 30.92
N LYS A 28 -0.77 21.02 30.05
CA LYS A 28 -2.18 20.79 30.37
C LYS A 28 -2.58 19.32 30.32
N MET A 29 -1.98 18.55 29.44
CA MET A 29 -2.23 17.11 29.31
C MET A 29 -1.43 16.28 30.32
N ASP A 30 -0.32 16.80 30.84
CA ASP A 30 0.55 16.10 31.79
C ASP A 30 -0.18 15.54 33.02
N PRO A 31 -1.08 16.27 33.72
CA PRO A 31 -1.81 15.72 34.85
C PRO A 31 -2.66 14.50 34.48
N PHE A 32 -3.26 14.51 33.29
CA PHE A 32 -4.03 13.39 32.76
C PHE A 32 -3.12 12.20 32.47
N TRP A 33 -2.05 12.38 31.68
CA TRP A 33 -1.10 11.31 31.34
C TRP A 33 -0.41 10.73 32.58
N SER A 34 0.01 11.57 33.51
CA SER A 34 0.62 11.15 34.78
C SER A 34 -0.36 10.32 35.61
N SER A 35 -1.65 10.66 35.60
CA SER A 35 -2.70 9.88 36.26
C SER A 35 -2.96 8.53 35.59
N VAL A 36 -2.92 8.47 34.25
CA VAL A 36 -3.03 7.22 33.50
C VAL A 36 -1.83 6.31 33.79
N ALA A 37 -0.59 6.84 33.70
CA ALA A 37 0.63 6.10 33.98
C ALA A 37 0.63 5.41 35.36
N GLN A 38 0.13 6.11 36.39
CA GLN A 38 0.06 5.55 37.76
C GLN A 38 -0.92 4.38 37.91
N ARG A 39 -1.90 4.25 37.02
CA ARG A 39 -2.90 3.17 37.06
C ARG A 39 -2.46 1.93 36.28
N ILE A 40 -1.41 2.03 35.47
CA ILE A 40 -0.90 0.89 34.69
C ILE A 40 -0.16 -0.07 35.63
N PRO A 41 -0.52 -1.37 35.65
CA PRO A 41 0.19 -2.36 36.46
C PRO A 41 1.68 -2.45 36.12
N ARG A 42 2.52 -2.59 37.15
CA ARG A 42 4.00 -2.61 37.01
C ARG A 42 4.55 -3.75 36.15
N TYR A 43 3.79 -4.83 35.95
CA TYR A 43 4.20 -5.98 35.13
C TYR A 43 4.02 -5.74 33.62
N ILE A 44 3.34 -4.67 33.22
CA ILE A 44 3.21 -4.28 31.81
C ILE A 44 4.49 -3.58 31.39
N SER A 45 5.12 -4.03 30.30
CA SER A 45 6.30 -3.38 29.75
C SER A 45 5.92 -2.08 29.02
N PRO A 46 6.74 -1.01 29.10
CA PRO A 46 6.53 0.22 28.35
C PRO A 46 6.37 -0.02 26.84
N ASN A 47 7.22 -0.86 26.24
CA ASN A 47 7.15 -1.18 24.82
C ASN A 47 5.80 -1.80 24.40
N LEU A 48 5.13 -2.54 25.29
CA LEU A 48 3.78 -3.06 25.00
C LEU A 48 2.76 -1.93 24.92
N ILE A 49 2.90 -0.89 25.74
CA ILE A 49 2.05 0.30 25.70
C ILE A 49 2.22 1.01 24.34
N SER A 50 3.48 1.21 23.91
CA SER A 50 3.79 1.80 22.60
C SER A 50 3.18 0.97 21.47
N VAL A 51 3.36 -0.36 21.48
CA VAL A 51 2.82 -1.26 20.43
C VAL A 51 1.29 -1.23 20.37
N LEU A 52 0.62 -1.19 21.53
CA LEU A 52 -0.84 -1.07 21.59
C LEU A 52 -1.31 0.28 21.04
N GLY A 53 -0.62 1.37 21.38
CA GLY A 53 -0.85 2.69 20.79
C GLY A 53 -0.69 2.66 19.28
N GLY A 54 0.41 2.10 18.78
CA GLY A 54 0.67 1.95 17.35
C GLY A 54 -0.40 1.13 16.62
N PHE A 55 -0.88 0.05 17.23
CA PHE A 55 -2.00 -0.72 16.68
C PHE A 55 -3.30 0.09 16.61
N CYS A 56 -3.61 0.88 17.65
CA CYS A 56 -4.74 1.82 17.62
C CYS A 56 -4.59 2.86 16.50
N CYS A 57 -3.40 3.43 16.31
CA CYS A 57 -3.13 4.40 15.25
C CYS A 57 -3.27 3.78 13.84
N ALA A 58 -2.82 2.54 13.64
CA ALA A 58 -3.03 1.80 12.40
C ALA A 58 -4.53 1.58 12.12
N LEU A 59 -5.29 1.17 13.14
CA LEU A 59 -6.74 1.06 13.04
C LEU A 59 -7.40 2.40 12.75
N ALA A 60 -6.89 3.51 13.28
CA ALA A 60 -7.41 4.84 13.00
C ALA A 60 -7.37 5.16 11.49
N ALA A 61 -6.28 4.83 10.81
CA ALA A 61 -6.16 5.00 9.36
C ALA A 61 -7.18 4.13 8.60
N VAL A 62 -7.31 2.85 8.96
CA VAL A 62 -8.28 1.93 8.36
C VAL A 62 -9.71 2.42 8.55
N PHE A 63 -10.08 2.82 9.78
CA PHE A 63 -11.41 3.34 10.07
C PHE A 63 -11.69 4.68 9.39
N THR A 64 -10.67 5.51 9.19
CA THR A 64 -10.82 6.77 8.45
C THR A 64 -11.08 6.53 6.97
N VAL A 65 -10.37 5.59 6.36
CA VAL A 65 -10.64 5.14 4.98
C VAL A 65 -12.06 4.58 4.89
N LEU A 66 -12.42 3.70 5.82
CA LEU A 66 -13.76 3.11 5.88
C LEU A 66 -14.85 4.17 6.09
N ALA A 67 -14.61 5.18 6.93
CA ALA A 67 -15.54 6.29 7.17
C ALA A 67 -15.82 7.07 5.88
N ASN A 68 -14.79 7.34 5.07
CA ASN A 68 -14.94 8.04 3.80
C ASN A 68 -15.68 7.21 2.73
N HIS A 69 -15.56 5.88 2.76
CA HIS A 69 -16.33 4.99 1.87
C HIS A 69 -17.79 4.80 2.32
N ILE A 70 -18.01 4.45 3.60
CA ILE A 70 -19.34 4.16 4.14
C ILE A 70 -20.16 5.46 4.31
N ARG A 71 -19.50 6.58 4.61
CA ARG A 71 -20.10 7.90 4.87
C ARG A 71 -21.10 7.90 6.04
N TRP A 72 -20.96 6.95 6.97
CA TRP A 72 -21.75 6.91 8.20
C TRP A 72 -21.14 7.84 9.26
N ILE A 73 -21.90 8.87 9.65
CA ILE A 73 -21.42 9.99 10.49
C ILE A 73 -20.65 9.55 11.75
N PRO A 74 -21.15 8.60 12.57
CA PRO A 74 -20.43 8.16 13.77
C PRO A 74 -19.02 7.60 13.49
N LEU A 75 -18.79 7.04 12.30
CA LEU A 75 -17.52 6.39 11.96
C LEU A 75 -16.36 7.40 11.84
N TYR A 76 -16.64 8.66 11.49
CA TYR A 76 -15.65 9.74 11.44
C TYR A 76 -15.06 10.12 12.81
N PHE A 77 -15.69 9.70 13.91
CA PHE A 77 -15.17 9.95 15.27
C PHE A 77 -14.31 8.79 15.80
N VAL A 78 -14.32 7.63 15.15
CA VAL A 78 -13.53 6.46 15.57
C VAL A 78 -12.04 6.70 15.34
N GLY A 79 -11.66 7.22 14.17
CA GLY A 79 -10.27 7.55 13.84
C GLY A 79 -9.64 8.53 14.83
N PRO A 80 -10.24 9.72 15.07
CA PRO A 80 -9.76 10.69 16.05
C PRO A 80 -9.65 10.12 17.47
N PHE A 81 -10.63 9.31 17.90
CA PHE A 81 -10.57 8.65 19.21
C PHE A 81 -9.39 7.68 19.31
N LEU A 82 -9.13 6.87 18.29
CA LEU A 82 -8.01 5.94 18.28
C LEU A 82 -6.65 6.66 18.23
N ILE A 83 -6.56 7.79 17.52
CA ILE A 83 -5.37 8.66 17.56
C ILE A 83 -5.17 9.24 18.96
N PHE A 84 -6.24 9.67 19.65
CA PHE A 84 -6.15 10.12 21.04
C PHE A 84 -5.65 9.02 21.99
N VAL A 85 -6.09 7.77 21.78
CA VAL A 85 -5.59 6.61 22.53
C VAL A 85 -4.10 6.42 22.26
N TYR A 86 -3.67 6.47 21.00
CA TYR A 86 -2.26 6.42 20.62
C TYR A 86 -1.43 7.53 21.31
N MET A 87 -1.84 8.80 21.18
CA MET A 87 -1.18 9.95 21.84
C MET A 87 -1.05 9.73 23.34
N THR A 88 -2.07 9.15 23.96
CA THR A 88 -2.05 8.81 25.39
C THR A 88 -1.05 7.70 25.69
N CYS A 89 -0.96 6.67 24.85
CA CYS A 89 0.00 5.59 24.99
C CYS A 89 1.45 6.08 24.87
N ASP A 90 1.76 6.87 23.84
CA ASP A 90 3.07 7.51 23.62
C ASP A 90 3.48 8.35 24.85
N ALA A 91 2.65 9.30 25.27
CA ALA A 91 2.98 10.14 26.41
C ALA A 91 3.15 9.36 27.75
N VAL A 92 2.50 8.20 27.89
CA VAL A 92 2.47 7.41 29.11
C VAL A 92 3.61 6.39 29.18
N ASP A 93 4.08 5.84 28.06
CA ASP A 93 5.06 4.74 28.10
C ASP A 93 6.38 5.15 28.77
N GLY A 94 6.90 6.33 28.50
CA GLY A 94 8.14 6.85 29.06
C GLY A 94 7.95 7.22 30.52
N LYS A 95 6.75 7.71 30.90
CA LYS A 95 6.39 7.96 32.30
C LYS A 95 6.35 6.65 33.08
N HIS A 96 5.69 5.64 32.54
CA HIS A 96 5.61 4.30 33.11
C HIS A 96 6.99 3.65 33.22
N ALA A 97 7.84 3.78 32.19
CA ALA A 97 9.21 3.29 32.18
C ALA A 97 10.04 3.90 33.31
N ARG A 98 9.95 5.22 33.53
CA ARG A 98 10.65 5.92 34.62
C ARG A 98 10.12 5.50 35.99
N GLN A 99 8.80 5.41 36.15
CA GLN A 99 8.15 5.02 37.41
C GLN A 99 8.47 3.58 37.81
N THR A 100 8.58 2.67 36.84
CA THR A 100 8.86 1.23 37.04
C THR A 100 10.33 0.86 36.95
N LYS A 101 11.22 1.83 36.65
CA LYS A 101 12.66 1.62 36.41
C LYS A 101 12.96 0.67 35.25
N GLN A 102 12.13 0.72 34.20
CA GLN A 102 12.25 -0.06 32.97
C GLN A 102 12.76 0.76 31.77
N SER A 103 13.23 2.00 31.99
CA SER A 103 13.80 2.83 30.93
C SER A 103 15.06 2.21 30.33
N THR A 104 15.05 1.94 29.02
CA THR A 104 16.21 1.44 28.27
C THR A 104 16.36 2.20 26.96
N PRO A 105 17.58 2.34 26.40
CA PRO A 105 17.74 3.01 25.12
C PRO A 105 17.09 2.25 23.96
N LEU A 106 17.08 0.91 24.02
CA LEU A 106 16.36 0.09 23.04
C LEU A 106 14.85 0.32 23.11
N GLY A 107 14.29 0.45 24.31
CA GLY A 107 12.88 0.83 24.50
C GLY A 107 12.56 2.17 23.83
N ALA A 108 13.46 3.16 23.94
CA ALA A 108 13.31 4.44 23.27
C ALA A 108 13.49 4.37 21.73
N VAL A 109 14.13 3.32 21.19
CA VAL A 109 14.15 3.08 19.73
C VAL A 109 12.83 2.47 19.27
N VAL A 110 12.25 1.57 20.07
CA VAL A 110 10.94 0.94 19.78
C VAL A 110 9.83 1.98 19.79
N ASP A 111 9.76 2.78 20.85
CA ASP A 111 8.80 3.88 21.05
C ASP A 111 8.77 4.83 19.84
N HIS A 112 9.88 5.51 19.58
CA HIS A 112 9.97 6.43 18.45
C HIS A 112 9.92 5.78 17.05
N GLY A 113 10.24 4.49 16.94
CA GLY A 113 9.99 3.72 15.71
C GLY A 113 8.50 3.52 15.46
N ILE A 114 7.72 3.34 16.52
CA ILE A 114 6.25 3.32 16.47
C ILE A 114 5.72 4.71 16.17
N ASP A 115 6.25 5.78 16.77
CA ASP A 115 5.87 7.16 16.42
C ASP A 115 6.05 7.45 14.93
N ALA A 116 7.17 7.00 14.35
CA ALA A 116 7.43 7.16 12.92
C ALA A 116 6.38 6.45 12.04
N PHE A 117 5.96 5.25 12.46
CA PHE A 117 4.87 4.52 11.79
C PHE A 117 3.50 5.18 12.01
N CYS A 118 3.23 5.68 13.22
CA CYS A 118 2.01 6.39 13.57
C CYS A 118 1.88 7.73 12.84
N ALA A 119 2.99 8.44 12.62
CA ALA A 119 3.03 9.63 11.79
C ALA A 119 2.60 9.27 10.35
N PHE A 120 3.11 8.16 9.81
CA PHE A 120 2.66 7.65 8.51
C PHE A 120 1.15 7.38 8.48
N THR A 121 0.62 6.57 9.40
CA THR A 121 -0.80 6.19 9.39
C THR A 121 -1.71 7.39 9.66
N THR A 122 -1.32 8.30 10.54
CA THR A 122 -2.03 9.57 10.80
C THR A 122 -2.03 10.46 9.56
N GLY A 123 -0.89 10.57 8.89
CA GLY A 123 -0.78 11.30 7.62
C GLY A 123 -1.77 10.76 6.59
N ILE A 124 -1.89 9.43 6.45
CA ILE A 124 -2.86 8.80 5.54
C ILE A 124 -4.30 9.17 5.92
N ALA A 125 -4.64 9.08 7.21
CA ALA A 125 -5.97 9.45 7.69
C ALA A 125 -6.31 10.91 7.36
N VAL A 126 -5.36 11.83 7.52
CA VAL A 126 -5.53 13.26 7.20
C VAL A 126 -5.72 13.48 5.70
N VAL A 127 -4.87 12.92 4.83
CA VAL A 127 -4.98 13.17 3.38
C VAL A 127 -6.21 12.53 2.77
N VAL A 128 -6.61 11.34 3.22
CA VAL A 128 -7.85 10.68 2.77
C VAL A 128 -9.09 11.44 3.25
N THR A 129 -9.04 12.07 4.43
CA THR A 129 -10.12 12.97 4.87
C THR A 129 -10.17 14.24 4.03
N ALA A 130 -9.00 14.79 3.68
CA ALA A 130 -8.91 16.00 2.89
C ALA A 130 -9.43 15.84 1.46
N ASP A 131 -9.07 14.73 0.83
CA ASP A 131 -9.57 14.33 -0.48
C ASP A 131 -9.64 12.80 -0.55
N PRO A 132 -10.84 12.21 -0.43
CA PRO A 132 -11.00 10.75 -0.53
C PRO A 132 -10.52 10.16 -1.86
N GLU A 133 -10.45 10.97 -2.92
CA GLU A 133 -9.99 10.54 -4.24
C GLU A 133 -8.49 10.77 -4.44
N LEU A 134 -7.83 11.48 -3.50
CA LEU A 134 -6.39 11.78 -3.50
C LEU A 134 -5.90 12.36 -4.84
N LYS A 135 -6.74 13.21 -5.46
CA LYS A 135 -6.54 13.77 -6.80
C LYS A 135 -5.67 15.01 -6.80
N ASP A 136 -5.66 15.77 -5.71
CA ASP A 136 -4.87 17.00 -5.63
C ASP A 136 -3.38 16.70 -5.38
N PRO A 137 -2.46 17.04 -6.31
CA PRO A 137 -1.02 16.84 -6.10
C PRO A 137 -0.45 17.66 -4.92
N ARG A 138 -1.11 18.74 -4.49
CA ARG A 138 -0.72 19.53 -3.31
C ARG A 138 -0.76 18.69 -2.02
N LEU A 139 -1.62 17.66 -1.97
CA LEU A 139 -1.69 16.74 -0.83
C LEU A 139 -0.41 15.94 -0.66
N MET A 140 0.25 15.54 -1.76
CA MET A 140 1.53 14.84 -1.65
C MET A 140 2.59 15.74 -1.04
N LEU A 141 2.62 17.02 -1.42
CA LEU A 141 3.54 17.99 -0.84
C LEU A 141 3.24 18.21 0.66
N ALA A 142 1.97 18.41 1.03
CA ALA A 142 1.55 18.56 2.42
C ALA A 142 1.94 17.32 3.25
N PHE A 143 1.71 16.13 2.71
CA PHE A 143 2.08 14.85 3.31
C PHE A 143 3.59 14.72 3.50
N CYS A 144 4.40 15.05 2.48
CA CYS A 144 5.86 15.04 2.58
C CYS A 144 6.38 16.01 3.64
N LEU A 145 5.82 17.23 3.69
CA LEU A 145 6.23 18.24 4.67
C LEU A 145 5.81 17.88 6.10
N PHE A 146 4.63 17.27 6.27
CA PHE A 146 4.20 16.73 7.55
C PHE A 146 5.22 15.71 8.09
N HIS A 147 5.59 14.69 7.30
CA HIS A 147 6.67 13.76 7.69
C HIS A 147 8.02 14.44 7.82
N GLY A 148 8.31 15.43 6.97
CA GLY A 148 9.53 16.24 7.03
C GLY A 148 9.70 16.95 8.37
N SER A 149 8.61 17.47 8.95
CA SER A 149 8.67 18.12 10.26
C SER A 149 9.06 17.15 11.38
N TRP A 150 8.55 15.91 11.34
CA TRP A 150 8.97 14.84 12.25
C TRP A 150 10.43 14.46 12.02
N PHE A 151 10.81 14.17 10.77
CA PHE A 151 12.18 13.87 10.36
C PHE A 151 13.18 14.93 10.85
N CYS A 152 12.83 16.21 10.75
CA CYS A 152 13.64 17.32 11.21
C CYS A 152 13.84 17.33 12.73
N ALA A 153 12.86 16.87 13.53
CA ALA A 153 13.01 16.75 14.97
C ALA A 153 14.06 15.68 15.33
N GLN A 154 14.00 14.51 14.71
CA GLN A 154 15.03 13.46 14.92
C GLN A 154 16.39 13.88 14.34
N TRP A 155 16.42 14.66 13.26
CA TRP A 155 17.66 15.21 12.72
C TRP A 155 18.30 16.20 13.69
N GLY A 156 17.47 17.04 14.32
CA GLY A 156 17.86 17.90 15.41
C GLY A 156 18.50 17.12 16.56
N GLU A 157 17.93 16.00 16.95
CA GLU A 157 18.52 15.15 17.99
C GLU A 157 19.86 14.54 17.58
N LEU A 158 19.95 13.97 16.38
CA LEU A 158 21.18 13.35 15.87
C LEU A 158 22.36 14.33 15.90
N VAL A 159 22.12 15.59 15.54
CA VAL A 159 23.19 16.60 15.39
C VAL A 159 23.38 17.46 16.63
N LEU A 160 22.30 17.83 17.32
CA LEU A 160 22.31 18.74 18.46
C LEU A 160 22.23 18.03 19.81
N GLY A 161 21.94 16.72 19.84
CA GLY A 161 21.91 15.89 21.04
C GLY A 161 20.65 16.00 21.90
N SER A 162 19.61 16.68 21.43
CA SER A 162 18.32 16.80 22.13
C SER A 162 17.15 16.73 21.16
N LEU A 163 16.11 16.01 21.55
CA LEU A 163 14.87 15.89 20.78
C LEU A 163 13.94 17.04 21.15
N ASP A 164 13.56 17.86 20.16
CA ASP A 164 12.61 18.95 20.35
C ASP A 164 11.19 18.44 20.08
N GLN A 165 10.45 18.20 21.16
CA GLN A 165 9.10 17.61 21.13
C GLN A 165 7.99 18.67 21.01
N ARG A 166 8.34 19.95 20.97
CA ARG A 166 7.36 21.03 20.95
C ARG A 166 6.53 20.99 19.66
N GLY A 167 5.21 21.05 19.80
CA GLY A 167 4.28 21.08 18.68
C GLY A 167 3.74 19.70 18.27
N ILE A 168 4.25 18.61 18.85
CA ILE A 168 3.75 17.25 18.57
C ILE A 168 2.30 17.12 19.02
N THR A 169 2.01 17.40 20.29
CA THR A 169 0.67 17.34 20.86
C THR A 169 -0.31 18.24 20.10
N GLU A 170 0.08 19.47 19.77
CA GLU A 170 -0.74 20.36 18.94
C GLU A 170 -1.01 19.79 17.54
N GLY A 171 0.00 19.18 16.92
CA GLY A 171 -0.11 18.55 15.60
C GLY A 171 -1.07 17.35 15.61
N GLU A 172 -1.06 16.55 16.67
CA GLU A 172 -1.96 15.41 16.82
C GLU A 172 -3.41 15.86 17.05
N PHE A 173 -3.64 16.84 17.92
CA PHE A 173 -4.97 17.44 18.07
C PHE A 173 -5.47 18.12 16.78
N ALA A 174 -4.59 18.79 16.04
CA ALA A 174 -4.95 19.35 14.74
C ALA A 174 -5.34 18.25 13.74
N SER A 175 -4.59 17.15 13.70
CA SER A 175 -4.89 15.99 12.84
C SER A 175 -6.23 15.36 13.21
N MET A 176 -6.48 15.13 14.51
CA MET A 176 -7.77 14.64 15.02
C MET A 176 -8.92 15.57 14.64
N ALA A 177 -8.73 16.89 14.75
CA ALA A 177 -9.74 17.87 14.39
C ALA A 177 -10.09 17.78 12.89
N VAL A 178 -9.07 17.72 12.01
CA VAL A 178 -9.28 17.57 10.56
C VAL A 178 -10.04 16.28 10.25
N ILE A 179 -9.66 15.16 10.84
CA ILE A 179 -10.31 13.85 10.62
C ILE A 179 -11.77 13.86 11.11
N ALA A 180 -12.07 14.60 12.19
CA ALA A 180 -13.42 14.70 12.74
C ALA A 180 -14.35 15.66 11.95
N LEU A 181 -13.81 16.55 11.10
CA LEU A 181 -14.60 17.57 10.39
C LEU A 181 -15.82 17.00 9.64
N PRO A 182 -15.70 15.90 8.86
CA PRO A 182 -16.86 15.35 8.17
C PRO A 182 -17.90 14.73 9.11
N GLY A 183 -17.51 14.32 10.31
CA GLY A 183 -18.45 13.87 11.35
C GLY A 183 -19.28 15.02 11.92
N ILE A 184 -18.71 16.24 11.98
CA ILE A 184 -19.36 17.43 12.54
C ILE A 184 -20.23 18.15 11.49
N PHE A 185 -19.69 18.34 10.29
CA PHE A 185 -20.32 19.16 9.25
C PHE A 185 -20.94 18.34 8.11
N GLY A 186 -20.88 17.01 8.20
CA GLY A 186 -21.38 16.07 7.21
C GLY A 186 -20.29 15.56 6.27
N PRO A 187 -20.48 14.39 5.61
CA PRO A 187 -19.45 13.76 4.76
C PRO A 187 -18.92 14.63 3.62
N ASP A 188 -19.69 15.63 3.18
CA ASP A 188 -19.29 16.58 2.14
C ASP A 188 -18.57 17.82 2.68
N ALA A 189 -18.22 17.86 3.97
CA ALA A 189 -17.52 18.97 4.61
C ALA A 189 -16.26 19.38 3.85
N ALA A 190 -15.52 18.43 3.28
CA ALA A 190 -14.34 18.71 2.45
C ALA A 190 -14.64 19.56 1.21
N LYS A 191 -15.85 19.42 0.66
CA LYS A 191 -16.35 20.15 -0.52
C LYS A 191 -17.12 21.41 -0.14
N SER A 192 -17.51 21.57 1.13
CA SER A 192 -18.15 22.78 1.64
C SER A 192 -17.26 23.99 1.40
N ARG A 193 -17.84 25.05 0.87
CA ARG A 193 -17.13 26.27 0.49
C ARG A 193 -17.19 27.30 1.62
N ILE A 194 -16.10 28.01 1.81
CA ILE A 194 -16.05 29.18 2.68
C ILE A 194 -16.91 30.27 2.02
N PRO A 195 -17.89 30.87 2.74
CA PRO A 195 -18.73 31.91 2.16
C PRO A 195 -17.89 33.12 1.71
N ALA A 196 -18.21 33.68 0.54
CA ALA A 196 -17.47 34.78 -0.08
C ALA A 196 -17.36 36.07 0.77
N TRP A 197 -18.17 36.20 1.83
CA TRP A 197 -18.11 37.32 2.77
C TRP A 197 -17.03 37.17 3.85
N VAL A 198 -16.38 36.01 3.97
CA VAL A 198 -15.25 35.82 4.88
C VAL A 198 -14.00 36.47 4.24
N PRO A 199 -13.43 37.54 4.84
CA PRO A 199 -12.30 38.26 4.25
C PRO A 199 -11.08 37.35 4.02
N TYR A 200 -10.29 37.65 2.99
CA TYR A 200 -9.03 36.97 2.61
C TYR A 200 -9.14 35.53 2.07
N PHE A 201 -10.24 34.82 2.34
CA PHE A 201 -10.42 33.44 1.87
C PHE A 201 -11.20 33.35 0.55
N GLY A 202 -12.14 34.26 0.25
CA GLY A 202 -12.95 34.16 -0.98
C GLY A 202 -13.76 32.86 -1.06
N ASP A 203 -14.25 32.53 -2.27
CA ASP A 203 -15.08 31.34 -2.53
C ASP A 203 -14.22 30.10 -2.86
N GLN A 204 -13.70 29.45 -1.83
CA GLN A 204 -12.84 28.25 -1.93
C GLN A 204 -13.29 27.13 -0.97
N PRO A 205 -12.96 25.84 -1.24
CA PRO A 205 -13.20 24.74 -0.31
C PRO A 205 -12.61 25.00 1.08
N ILE A 206 -13.29 24.57 2.14
CA ILE A 206 -12.85 24.81 3.52
C ILE A 206 -11.50 24.15 3.86
N LEU A 207 -11.16 23.04 3.21
CA LEU A 207 -9.91 22.32 3.46
C LEU A 207 -8.71 22.87 2.67
N ASP A 208 -8.93 23.72 1.67
CA ASP A 208 -7.84 24.34 0.90
C ASP A 208 -6.94 25.22 1.80
N PRO A 209 -7.49 26.16 2.60
CA PRO A 209 -6.69 26.94 3.55
C PRO A 209 -6.03 26.09 4.63
N VAL A 210 -6.69 25.00 5.07
CA VAL A 210 -6.12 24.06 6.04
C VAL A 210 -4.88 23.39 5.45
N MET A 211 -4.97 22.88 4.22
CA MET A 211 -3.84 22.27 3.51
C MET A 211 -2.69 23.27 3.29
N ILE A 212 -2.98 24.50 2.86
CA ILE A 212 -1.98 25.56 2.72
C ILE A 212 -1.34 25.85 4.08
N GLY A 213 -2.13 25.91 5.15
CA GLY A 213 -1.64 26.07 6.52
C GLY A 213 -0.68 24.95 6.92
N VAL A 214 -1.01 23.69 6.66
CA VAL A 214 -0.13 22.53 6.91
C VAL A 214 1.19 22.68 6.14
N ILE A 215 1.13 23.02 4.85
CA ILE A 215 2.32 23.22 4.02
C ILE A 215 3.22 24.31 4.60
N LEU A 216 2.65 25.46 4.98
CA LEU A 216 3.41 26.59 5.50
C LEU A 216 3.98 26.31 6.90
N VAL A 217 3.20 25.70 7.79
CA VAL A 217 3.63 25.38 9.17
C VAL A 217 4.70 24.30 9.14
N CYS A 218 4.44 23.15 8.52
CA CYS A 218 5.40 22.05 8.47
C CYS A 218 6.65 22.43 7.67
N GLY A 219 6.50 23.16 6.55
CA GLY A 219 7.63 23.69 5.79
C GLY A 219 8.47 24.69 6.59
N GLY A 220 7.81 25.58 7.34
CA GLY A 220 8.47 26.52 8.26
C GLY A 220 9.24 25.80 9.38
N VAL A 221 8.66 24.73 9.96
CA VAL A 221 9.34 23.88 10.94
C VAL A 221 10.59 23.25 10.34
N CYS A 222 10.49 22.63 9.16
CA CYS A 222 11.63 22.03 8.46
C CYS A 222 12.76 23.05 8.23
N LEU A 223 12.41 24.23 7.71
CA LEU A 223 13.36 25.32 7.48
C LEU A 223 14.01 25.79 8.79
N SER A 224 13.23 25.90 9.88
CA SER A 224 13.74 26.34 11.18
C SER A 224 14.79 25.37 11.74
N PHE A 225 14.58 24.05 11.62
CA PHE A 225 15.56 23.04 12.03
C PHE A 225 16.81 23.09 11.16
N ALA A 226 16.65 23.17 9.84
CA ALA A 226 17.76 23.27 8.91
C ALA A 226 18.65 24.48 9.22
N LEU A 227 18.04 25.66 9.47
CA LEU A 227 18.76 26.87 9.86
C LEU A 227 19.46 26.72 11.21
N ARG A 228 18.77 26.20 12.24
CA ARG A 228 19.36 25.99 13.58
C ARG A 228 20.59 25.07 13.52
N ILE A 229 20.51 23.98 12.76
CA ILE A 229 21.61 23.03 12.58
C ILE A 229 22.77 23.68 11.82
N PHE A 230 22.48 24.35 10.70
CA PHE A 230 23.49 25.02 9.88
C PHE A 230 24.26 26.10 10.67
N LEU A 231 23.57 26.86 11.53
CA LEU A 231 24.18 27.91 12.35
C LEU A 231 25.00 27.36 13.51
N LYS A 232 24.64 26.21 14.09
CA LYS A 232 25.34 25.62 15.25
C LYS A 232 26.56 24.78 14.88
N VAL A 233 26.53 24.07 13.75
CA VAL A 233 27.64 23.21 13.33
C VAL A 233 28.67 24.02 12.54
N GLN A 234 29.96 23.79 12.76
CA GLN A 234 31.05 24.48 12.06
C GLN A 234 32.00 23.49 11.35
N GLY A 235 32.82 23.98 10.41
CA GLY A 235 33.85 23.18 9.75
C GLY A 235 33.31 22.06 8.83
N LEU A 236 34.11 20.99 8.66
CA LEU A 236 33.77 19.83 7.83
C LEU A 236 32.55 19.05 8.33
N ASP A 237 32.25 19.13 9.63
CA ASP A 237 31.06 18.51 10.22
C ASP A 237 29.77 19.17 9.74
N ARG A 238 29.82 20.44 9.30
CA ARG A 238 28.66 21.12 8.72
C ARG A 238 28.20 20.45 7.43
N LEU A 239 29.14 19.97 6.60
CA LEU A 239 28.79 19.28 5.34
C LEU A 239 28.10 17.94 5.62
N LYS A 240 28.59 17.18 6.61
CA LYS A 240 27.94 15.92 7.01
C LYS A 240 26.57 16.16 7.65
N ALA A 241 26.46 17.24 8.44
CA ALA A 241 25.20 17.62 9.07
C ALA A 241 24.12 18.01 8.06
N THR A 242 24.45 18.37 6.82
CA THR A 242 23.46 18.69 5.76
C THR A 242 23.01 17.47 4.94
N PHE A 243 23.60 16.28 5.10
CA PHE A 243 23.17 15.09 4.36
C PHE A 243 21.71 14.68 4.59
N PRO A 244 21.15 14.78 5.83
CA PRO A 244 19.73 14.58 6.06
C PRO A 244 18.82 15.53 5.25
N LEU A 245 19.24 16.79 5.08
CA LEU A 245 18.49 17.77 4.28
C LEU A 245 18.46 17.36 2.80
N VAL A 246 19.59 16.88 2.26
CA VAL A 246 19.65 16.37 0.89
C VAL A 246 18.72 15.17 0.73
N HIS A 247 18.71 14.22 1.68
CA HIS A 247 17.80 13.08 1.64
C HIS A 247 16.33 13.50 1.70
N LEU A 248 15.98 14.46 2.57
CA LEU A 248 14.61 14.98 2.64
C LEU A 248 14.18 15.63 1.31
N ALA A 249 15.07 16.38 0.67
CA ALA A 249 14.82 16.99 -0.63
C ALA A 249 14.66 15.94 -1.75
N VAL A 250 15.52 14.93 -1.77
CA VAL A 250 15.45 13.81 -2.74
C VAL A 250 14.17 13.00 -2.53
N HIS A 251 13.82 12.69 -1.28
CA HIS A 251 12.58 11.99 -0.94
C HIS A 251 11.35 12.77 -1.40
N THR A 252 11.30 14.06 -1.09
CA THR A 252 10.20 14.94 -1.51
C THR A 252 10.13 15.05 -3.03
N GLY A 253 11.27 15.19 -3.72
CA GLY A 253 11.32 15.23 -5.17
C GLY A 253 10.79 13.96 -5.83
N ALA A 254 11.21 12.79 -5.34
CA ALA A 254 10.73 11.49 -5.81
C ALA A 254 9.24 11.29 -5.51
N ALA A 255 8.76 11.72 -4.35
CA ALA A 255 7.34 11.70 -4.02
C ALA A 255 6.51 12.60 -4.95
N MET A 256 7.01 13.79 -5.29
CA MET A 256 6.35 14.69 -6.25
C MET A 256 6.39 14.14 -7.69
N GLN A 257 7.45 13.43 -8.07
CA GLN A 257 7.49 12.71 -9.34
C GLN A 257 6.41 11.62 -9.38
N LEU A 258 6.30 10.81 -8.32
CA LEU A 258 5.18 9.87 -8.17
C LEU A 258 3.83 10.58 -8.12
N ALA A 259 3.74 11.80 -7.57
CA ALA A 259 2.48 12.55 -7.57
C ALA A 259 2.02 12.97 -8.98
N THR A 260 2.95 13.06 -9.93
CA THR A 260 2.65 13.44 -11.33
C THR A 260 2.64 12.22 -12.26
N SER A 261 2.84 11.03 -11.70
CA SER A 261 2.90 9.77 -12.42
C SER A 261 1.57 9.32 -13.02
N PRO A 262 1.59 8.51 -14.10
CA PRO A 262 0.45 7.70 -14.53
C PRO A 262 0.01 6.64 -13.52
N LEU A 263 0.87 6.25 -12.55
CA LEU A 263 0.54 5.31 -11.49
C LEU A 263 -0.37 5.90 -10.42
N ARG A 264 -0.20 7.18 -10.06
CA ARG A 264 -1.02 7.84 -9.04
C ARG A 264 -2.52 7.74 -9.33
N PRO A 265 -3.04 8.10 -10.52
CA PRO A 265 -4.47 7.96 -10.80
C PRO A 265 -4.92 6.50 -10.95
N GLN A 266 -4.03 5.51 -10.87
CA GLN A 266 -4.40 4.09 -10.85
C GLN A 266 -4.38 3.49 -9.43
N PHE A 267 -3.48 3.99 -8.58
CA PHE A 267 -3.25 3.48 -7.22
C PHE A 267 -2.84 4.61 -6.24
N PRO A 268 -3.68 5.63 -5.99
CA PRO A 268 -3.30 6.80 -5.24
C PRO A 268 -3.00 6.46 -3.77
N LEU A 269 -3.84 5.66 -3.10
CA LEU A 269 -3.58 5.27 -1.72
C LEU A 269 -2.26 4.50 -1.61
N LEU A 270 -1.95 3.65 -2.60
CA LEU A 270 -0.67 2.94 -2.67
C LEU A 270 0.51 3.92 -2.84
N THR A 271 0.38 4.94 -3.70
CA THR A 271 1.45 5.94 -3.86
C THR A 271 1.75 6.70 -2.57
N PHE A 272 0.72 7.14 -1.84
CA PHE A 272 0.89 7.77 -0.52
C PHE A 272 1.44 6.77 0.52
N THR A 273 0.99 5.51 0.48
CA THR A 273 1.47 4.46 1.38
C THR A 273 2.96 4.20 1.19
N VAL A 274 3.43 4.07 -0.04
CA VAL A 274 4.85 3.87 -0.36
C VAL A 274 5.69 5.07 0.09
N VAL A 275 5.24 6.30 -0.19
CA VAL A 275 5.93 7.52 0.25
C VAL A 275 6.00 7.59 1.78
N GLY A 276 4.88 7.38 2.45
CA GLY A 276 4.78 7.48 3.90
C GLY A 276 5.57 6.40 4.64
N MET A 277 5.52 5.16 4.14
CA MET A 277 6.31 4.06 4.68
C MET A 277 7.82 4.31 4.51
N ASN A 278 8.24 4.87 3.37
CA ASN A 278 9.63 5.27 3.17
C ASN A 278 10.04 6.39 4.13
N ALA A 279 9.17 7.37 4.39
CA ALA A 279 9.41 8.41 5.38
C ALA A 279 9.53 7.83 6.79
N ALA A 280 8.62 6.93 7.20
CA ALA A 280 8.65 6.24 8.49
C ALA A 280 9.94 5.43 8.69
N LEU A 281 10.40 4.74 7.64
CA LEU A 281 11.67 4.00 7.64
C LEU A 281 12.87 4.94 7.87
N LEU A 282 12.91 6.07 7.16
CA LEU A 282 13.97 7.07 7.31
C LEU A 282 14.00 7.69 8.71
N MET A 283 12.83 8.03 9.27
CA MET A 283 12.71 8.55 10.64
C MET A 283 13.17 7.52 11.67
N THR A 284 12.73 6.26 11.54
CA THR A 284 13.15 5.15 12.43
C THR A 284 14.66 4.93 12.38
N LYS A 285 15.25 4.95 11.18
CA LYS A 285 16.70 4.82 11.01
C LYS A 285 17.46 6.00 11.61
N MET A 286 16.94 7.21 11.47
CA MET A 286 17.53 8.40 12.09
C MET A 286 17.53 8.32 13.60
N ARG A 287 16.43 7.84 14.18
CA ARG A 287 16.32 7.60 15.61
C ARG A 287 17.34 6.57 16.09
N PHE A 288 17.47 5.47 15.35
CA PHE A 288 18.50 4.47 15.62
C PHE A 288 19.88 5.14 15.62
N MET A 289 20.23 5.86 14.55
CA MET A 289 21.53 6.55 14.46
C MET A 289 21.76 7.55 15.60
N ALA A 290 20.76 8.32 16.00
CA ALA A 290 20.85 9.26 17.12
C ALA A 290 21.12 8.53 18.45
N THR A 291 20.44 7.41 18.67
CA THR A 291 20.59 6.59 19.90
C THR A 291 22.00 6.00 19.99
N PHE A 292 22.49 5.43 18.88
CA PHE A 292 23.79 4.78 18.79
C PHE A 292 24.94 5.74 18.49
N ARG A 293 24.65 7.04 18.27
CA ARG A 293 25.59 8.09 17.86
C ARG A 293 26.38 7.76 16.58
N VAL A 294 25.70 7.11 15.64
CA VAL A 294 26.25 6.79 14.31
C VAL A 294 26.01 7.97 13.38
N PRO A 295 27.00 8.44 12.61
CA PRO A 295 26.79 9.53 11.66
C PRO A 295 25.82 9.12 10.55
N TRP A 296 25.02 10.08 10.06
CA TRP A 296 24.10 9.85 8.95
C TRP A 296 24.87 9.51 7.65
N PRO A 297 24.67 8.32 7.05
CA PRO A 297 25.33 7.93 5.80
C PRO A 297 24.96 8.84 4.63
N ALA A 298 25.86 8.94 3.66
CA ALA A 298 25.56 9.65 2.41
C ALA A 298 24.60 8.87 1.50
N LEU A 299 24.53 7.54 1.64
CA LEU A 299 23.71 6.66 0.81
C LEU A 299 22.83 5.76 1.69
N HIS A 300 21.56 5.68 1.32
CA HIS A 300 20.54 4.86 1.97
C HIS A 300 20.00 3.85 0.97
N TRP A 301 20.57 2.65 0.97
CA TRP A 301 20.20 1.59 0.04
C TRP A 301 18.72 1.20 0.14
N GLU A 302 18.14 1.33 1.33
CA GLU A 302 16.73 1.04 1.58
C GLU A 302 15.78 2.01 0.88
N THR A 303 16.24 3.20 0.49
CA THR A 303 15.47 4.16 -0.30
C THR A 303 15.59 3.93 -1.81
N LEU A 304 16.53 3.09 -2.27
CA LEU A 304 16.75 2.86 -3.69
C LEU A 304 15.53 2.26 -4.40
N PRO A 305 14.76 1.31 -3.84
CA PRO A 305 13.54 0.82 -4.51
C PRO A 305 12.52 1.94 -4.75
N PHE A 306 12.35 2.83 -3.78
CA PHE A 306 11.49 4.01 -3.88
C PHE A 306 12.00 4.98 -4.97
N LEU A 307 13.29 5.30 -4.95
CA LEU A 307 13.91 6.19 -5.94
C LEU A 307 13.93 5.58 -7.34
N ALA A 308 14.21 4.29 -7.47
CA ALA A 308 14.20 3.56 -8.73
C ALA A 308 12.79 3.47 -9.31
N GLY A 309 11.77 3.20 -8.49
CA GLY A 309 10.37 3.24 -8.91
C GLY A 309 10.00 4.59 -9.51
N SER A 310 10.36 5.69 -8.86
CA SER A 310 10.14 7.05 -9.38
C SER A 310 10.97 7.37 -10.64
N GLY A 311 12.19 6.85 -10.73
CA GLY A 311 13.13 7.12 -11.82
C GLY A 311 12.86 6.33 -13.10
N VAL A 312 12.46 5.06 -12.99
CA VAL A 312 12.02 4.22 -14.13
C VAL A 312 10.83 4.87 -14.84
N GLU A 313 9.95 5.50 -14.07
CA GLU A 313 8.81 6.22 -14.60
C GLU A 313 9.21 7.53 -15.31
N ALA A 314 10.14 8.30 -14.75
CA ALA A 314 10.68 9.50 -15.41
C ALA A 314 11.41 9.18 -16.74
N LEU A 315 11.99 7.99 -16.86
CA LEU A 315 12.67 7.50 -18.07
C LEU A 315 11.70 6.85 -19.08
N GLY A 316 10.50 6.47 -18.65
CA GLY A 316 9.46 5.87 -19.46
C GLY A 316 8.78 6.87 -20.39
N LYS A 317 9.37 7.17 -21.55
CA LYS A 317 8.70 7.89 -22.66
C LYS A 317 7.53 7.13 -23.30
N SER A 318 7.22 5.92 -22.82
CA SER A 318 6.11 5.11 -23.30
C SER A 318 4.81 5.53 -22.62
N LYS A 319 3.86 6.06 -23.41
CA LYS A 319 2.45 6.26 -22.98
C LYS A 319 1.72 4.95 -22.66
N LYS A 320 2.33 3.78 -22.88
CA LYS A 320 1.77 2.48 -22.49
C LYS A 320 2.39 2.05 -21.16
N PRO A 321 1.58 1.78 -20.13
CA PRO A 321 2.08 1.36 -18.83
C PRO A 321 2.88 0.05 -18.96
N PRO A 322 3.92 -0.15 -18.14
CA PRO A 322 4.65 -1.42 -18.11
C PRO A 322 3.69 -2.55 -17.71
N VAL A 323 3.83 -3.71 -18.35
CA VAL A 323 3.15 -4.92 -17.90
C VAL A 323 3.84 -5.40 -16.64
N VAL A 324 3.07 -5.55 -15.56
CA VAL A 324 3.59 -5.97 -14.26
C VAL A 324 3.08 -7.39 -13.98
N VAL A 325 4.02 -8.30 -13.76
CA VAL A 325 3.77 -9.65 -13.25
C VAL A 325 4.43 -9.73 -11.87
N GLY A 326 3.69 -10.20 -10.86
CA GLY A 326 4.18 -10.24 -9.50
C GLY A 326 3.10 -10.68 -8.52
N GLY A 327 3.28 -10.38 -7.24
CA GLY A 327 2.24 -10.58 -6.24
C GLY A 327 2.68 -10.11 -4.85
N LEU A 328 1.73 -10.07 -3.92
CA LEU A 328 1.98 -9.80 -2.50
C LEU A 328 2.37 -11.10 -1.80
N PRO A 329 3.65 -11.31 -1.41
CA PRO A 329 4.10 -12.60 -0.89
C PRO A 329 3.40 -12.99 0.42
N VAL A 330 2.97 -14.25 0.54
CA VAL A 330 2.32 -14.81 1.74
C VAL A 330 3.36 -15.56 2.55
N GLY A 331 4.14 -14.82 3.34
CA GLY A 331 5.24 -15.38 4.12
C GLY A 331 6.39 -15.82 3.22
N GLY A 332 7.58 -15.28 3.44
CA GLY A 332 8.73 -15.64 2.62
C GLY A 332 10.02 -15.07 3.15
N ASN A 333 11.10 -15.78 2.83
CA ASN A 333 12.45 -15.24 2.93
C ASN A 333 12.91 -14.97 1.51
N ALA A 334 13.54 -13.83 1.27
CA ALA A 334 14.25 -13.62 0.03
C ALA A 334 15.57 -14.41 0.10
N PHE A 335 15.97 -15.04 -0.99
CA PHE A 335 17.29 -15.64 -1.09
C PHE A 335 18.03 -14.98 -2.24
N VAL A 336 19.22 -14.47 -1.97
CA VAL A 336 20.11 -13.84 -2.94
C VAL A 336 21.44 -14.57 -2.87
N ASP A 337 21.90 -15.13 -3.99
CA ASP A 337 23.13 -15.93 -4.06
C ASP A 337 23.22 -17.08 -3.03
N GLY A 338 22.08 -17.70 -2.72
CA GLY A 338 21.97 -18.80 -1.76
C GLY A 338 21.91 -18.37 -0.30
N GLU A 339 22.10 -17.08 -0.01
CA GLU A 339 22.00 -16.52 1.33
C GLU A 339 20.60 -16.00 1.62
N ARG A 340 20.14 -16.22 2.86
CA ARG A 340 18.82 -15.81 3.31
C ARG A 340 18.82 -14.34 3.69
N GLU A 341 18.06 -13.54 2.96
CA GLU A 341 17.81 -12.13 3.25
C GLU A 341 16.45 -11.95 3.93
N LEU A 342 16.48 -11.40 5.14
CA LEU A 342 15.28 -11.17 5.97
C LEU A 342 14.64 -9.80 5.75
N SER A 343 15.35 -8.88 5.09
CA SER A 343 14.91 -7.51 4.87
C SER A 343 15.69 -6.88 3.72
N GLY A 344 15.02 -6.10 2.88
CA GLY A 344 15.63 -5.34 1.80
C GLY A 344 14.84 -5.45 0.50
N GLY A 345 15.46 -5.04 -0.59
CA GLY A 345 14.90 -5.18 -1.93
C GLY A 345 16.03 -5.33 -2.92
N PHE A 346 15.87 -6.23 -3.88
CA PHE A 346 16.80 -6.39 -4.99
C PHE A 346 16.02 -6.23 -6.29
N GLY A 347 16.64 -5.58 -7.26
CA GLY A 347 16.11 -5.43 -8.60
C GLY A 347 17.05 -6.09 -9.57
N VAL A 348 16.52 -6.91 -10.47
CA VAL A 348 17.30 -7.52 -11.54
C VAL A 348 16.91 -6.85 -12.85
N VAL A 349 17.90 -6.24 -13.52
CA VAL A 349 17.71 -5.74 -14.89
C VAL A 349 18.22 -6.81 -15.84
N LEU A 350 17.30 -7.51 -16.48
CA LEU A 350 17.62 -8.51 -17.50
C LEU A 350 17.98 -7.80 -18.80
N ARG A 351 19.25 -7.91 -19.20
CA ARG A 351 19.75 -7.45 -20.50
C ARG A 351 19.80 -8.62 -21.47
N GLY A 352 19.54 -8.37 -22.75
CA GLY A 352 19.57 -9.42 -23.77
C GLY A 352 18.30 -10.26 -23.87
N LEU A 353 17.18 -9.82 -23.29
CA LEU A 353 15.88 -10.45 -23.55
C LEU A 353 15.42 -10.16 -24.99
N ALA A 354 14.97 -11.22 -25.67
CA ALA A 354 14.24 -11.13 -26.92
C ALA A 354 12.77 -10.76 -26.65
N GLY A 355 12.20 -11.33 -25.58
CA GLY A 355 10.83 -11.10 -25.14
C GLY A 355 10.61 -11.57 -23.71
N ALA A 356 9.49 -11.12 -23.14
CA ALA A 356 8.99 -11.58 -21.86
C ALA A 356 7.46 -11.67 -21.95
N ASP A 357 6.94 -12.89 -21.85
CA ASP A 357 5.55 -13.19 -22.15
C ASP A 357 4.79 -13.41 -20.84
N PRO A 358 3.84 -12.52 -20.51
CA PRO A 358 3.05 -12.64 -19.30
C PRO A 358 1.92 -13.65 -19.52
N VAL A 359 1.91 -14.72 -18.74
CA VAL A 359 0.91 -15.79 -18.82
C VAL A 359 0.12 -15.82 -17.52
N VAL A 360 -1.17 -15.52 -17.60
CA VAL A 360 -2.04 -15.44 -16.42
C VAL A 360 -3.14 -16.48 -16.52
N SER A 361 -3.21 -17.39 -15.56
CA SER A 361 -4.20 -18.46 -15.45
C SER A 361 -5.19 -18.20 -14.30
N PRO A 362 -6.39 -17.65 -14.57
CA PRO A 362 -7.46 -17.54 -13.58
C PRO A 362 -8.02 -18.90 -13.15
N GLY A 363 -7.82 -19.94 -13.96
CA GLY A 363 -8.21 -21.30 -13.60
C GLY A 363 -9.71 -21.58 -13.56
N ALA A 364 -10.52 -20.74 -14.22
CA ALA A 364 -11.98 -20.81 -14.15
C ALA A 364 -12.62 -20.85 -15.54
N GLU A 365 -13.49 -21.83 -15.77
CA GLU A 365 -14.15 -22.09 -17.05
C GLU A 365 -15.50 -21.37 -17.12
N PRO A 366 -15.82 -20.64 -18.20
CA PRO A 366 -17.09 -19.92 -18.32
C PRO A 366 -18.29 -20.88 -18.44
N PHE A 367 -19.41 -20.52 -17.81
CA PHE A 367 -20.71 -21.18 -17.99
C PHE A 367 -21.86 -20.18 -17.92
N GLY A 368 -23.01 -20.56 -18.46
CA GLY A 368 -24.18 -19.68 -18.57
C GLY A 368 -24.00 -18.55 -19.58
N PRO A 369 -25.02 -17.69 -19.73
CA PRO A 369 -25.04 -16.64 -20.75
C PRO A 369 -24.14 -15.45 -20.41
N PHE A 370 -23.78 -14.68 -21.43
CA PHE A 370 -23.27 -13.32 -21.23
C PHE A 370 -24.38 -12.43 -20.69
N LEU A 371 -24.04 -11.68 -19.66
CA LEU A 371 -24.92 -10.76 -18.96
C LEU A 371 -24.32 -9.35 -19.05
N GLU A 372 -25.17 -8.35 -19.22
CA GLU A 372 -24.75 -6.95 -19.26
C GLU A 372 -25.04 -6.29 -17.92
N ILE A 373 -24.04 -5.61 -17.35
CA ILE A 373 -24.22 -4.78 -16.16
C ILE A 373 -25.00 -3.53 -16.58
N THR A 374 -26.23 -3.37 -16.08
CA THR A 374 -27.10 -2.22 -16.41
C THR A 374 -27.21 -1.21 -15.26
N GLY A 375 -26.77 -1.59 -14.06
CA GLY A 375 -26.82 -0.76 -12.86
C GLY A 375 -25.65 -1.01 -11.93
N VAL A 376 -25.01 0.06 -11.47
CA VAL A 376 -23.94 0.03 -10.47
C VAL A 376 -24.17 1.16 -9.47
N ALA A 377 -23.98 0.86 -8.19
CA ALA A 377 -23.95 1.83 -7.09
C ALA A 377 -22.60 1.74 -6.37
N GLN A 378 -22.14 2.88 -5.83
CA GLN A 378 -20.95 2.97 -4.98
C GLN A 378 -19.71 2.26 -5.59
N GLU A 379 -19.57 2.33 -6.92
CA GLU A 379 -18.41 1.85 -7.68
C GLU A 379 -18.16 0.32 -7.70
N HIS A 380 -18.66 -0.43 -6.72
CA HIS A 380 -18.35 -1.86 -6.54
C HIS A 380 -19.58 -2.75 -6.29
N VAL A 381 -20.78 -2.16 -6.23
CA VAL A 381 -22.04 -2.89 -6.03
C VAL A 381 -22.82 -2.90 -7.34
N ILE A 382 -22.92 -4.07 -7.97
CA ILE A 382 -23.74 -4.25 -9.17
C ILE A 382 -25.19 -4.32 -8.70
N THR A 383 -26.00 -3.31 -9.05
CA THR A 383 -27.40 -3.22 -8.63
C THR A 383 -28.35 -3.86 -9.64
N GLU A 384 -27.97 -3.87 -10.92
CA GLU A 384 -28.79 -4.44 -11.98
C GLU A 384 -27.92 -5.12 -13.05
N ILE A 385 -28.41 -6.25 -13.52
CA ILE A 385 -27.88 -7.01 -14.64
C ILE A 385 -29.04 -7.24 -15.61
N ASN A 386 -28.87 -6.96 -16.91
CA ASN A 386 -29.94 -7.06 -17.92
C ASN A 386 -31.27 -6.39 -17.48
N GLY A 387 -31.20 -5.29 -16.73
CA GLY A 387 -32.37 -4.57 -16.20
C GLY A 387 -33.10 -5.28 -15.04
N GLN A 388 -32.53 -6.32 -14.43
CA GLN A 388 -33.11 -7.01 -13.27
C GLN A 388 -32.14 -7.15 -12.12
N SER A 389 -32.67 -7.52 -10.94
CA SER A 389 -31.87 -7.81 -9.75
C SER A 389 -30.85 -8.95 -10.02
N PRO A 390 -29.56 -8.75 -9.70
CA PRO A 390 -28.52 -9.77 -9.85
C PRO A 390 -28.88 -11.08 -9.18
N LEU A 391 -29.46 -11.05 -7.97
CA LEU A 391 -29.88 -12.25 -7.24
C LEU A 391 -30.88 -13.08 -8.05
N LYS A 392 -31.84 -12.43 -8.73
CA LYS A 392 -32.88 -13.12 -9.52
C LYS A 392 -32.33 -13.77 -10.78
N ILE A 393 -31.27 -13.21 -11.36
CA ILE A 393 -30.64 -13.74 -12.58
C ILE A 393 -29.61 -14.81 -12.25
N LEU A 394 -28.72 -14.53 -11.29
CA LEU A 394 -27.56 -15.38 -11.04
C LEU A 394 -27.92 -16.64 -10.27
N MET A 395 -28.84 -16.58 -9.29
CA MET A 395 -29.19 -17.75 -8.49
C MET A 395 -29.74 -18.92 -9.33
N PRO A 396 -30.69 -18.72 -10.26
CA PRO A 396 -31.16 -19.81 -11.12
C PRO A 396 -30.04 -20.42 -11.97
N ILE A 397 -29.11 -19.61 -12.47
CA ILE A 397 -27.98 -20.10 -13.29
C ILE A 397 -27.01 -20.90 -12.42
N MET A 398 -26.70 -20.42 -11.21
CA MET A 398 -25.82 -21.08 -10.23
C MET A 398 -26.39 -22.36 -9.63
N HIS A 399 -27.70 -22.59 -9.75
CA HIS A 399 -28.38 -23.83 -9.35
C HIS A 399 -28.89 -24.63 -10.56
N GLY A 400 -28.54 -24.21 -11.77
CA GLY A 400 -28.94 -24.84 -13.01
C GLY A 400 -28.16 -26.14 -13.30
N PRO A 401 -28.62 -26.93 -14.27
CA PRO A 401 -27.95 -28.17 -14.68
C PRO A 401 -26.60 -27.93 -15.39
N GLU A 402 -26.32 -26.68 -15.81
CA GLU A 402 -25.09 -26.27 -16.49
C GLU A 402 -23.91 -26.02 -15.53
N VAL A 403 -24.16 -26.07 -14.22
CA VAL A 403 -23.12 -25.83 -13.20
C VAL A 403 -22.18 -27.04 -13.14
N PRO A 404 -20.86 -26.87 -13.35
CA PRO A 404 -19.94 -27.99 -13.26
C PRO A 404 -19.93 -28.58 -11.85
N SER A 405 -20.07 -29.91 -11.77
CA SER A 405 -20.43 -30.64 -10.54
C SER A 405 -19.48 -30.53 -9.33
N LEU A 406 -18.28 -29.97 -9.48
CA LEU A 406 -17.20 -30.03 -8.47
C LEU A 406 -16.47 -28.69 -8.21
N GLY A 407 -16.99 -27.55 -8.69
CA GLY A 407 -16.31 -26.26 -8.56
C GLY A 407 -17.14 -25.13 -7.92
N HIS A 408 -16.45 -24.03 -7.63
CA HIS A 408 -17.04 -22.80 -7.07
C HIS A 408 -17.43 -21.83 -8.18
N SER A 409 -18.62 -21.25 -8.08
CA SER A 409 -19.07 -20.19 -8.98
C SER A 409 -18.37 -18.86 -8.68
N MET A 410 -17.80 -18.27 -9.72
CA MET A 410 -17.07 -17.00 -9.74
C MET A 410 -17.72 -16.07 -10.77
N ALA A 411 -17.54 -14.76 -10.64
CA ALA A 411 -17.90 -13.79 -11.66
C ALA A 411 -16.68 -13.49 -12.55
N GLY A 412 -16.80 -13.69 -13.86
CA GLY A 412 -15.86 -13.22 -14.87
C GLY A 412 -16.31 -11.86 -15.43
N ILE A 413 -15.48 -10.84 -15.28
CA ILE A 413 -15.76 -9.45 -15.68
C ILE A 413 -14.88 -9.08 -16.86
N PHE A 414 -15.46 -8.65 -17.97
CA PHE A 414 -14.73 -8.32 -19.20
C PHE A 414 -14.35 -6.83 -19.22
N VAL A 415 -13.05 -6.52 -19.27
CA VAL A 415 -12.49 -5.19 -18.93
C VAL A 415 -11.74 -4.46 -20.05
N ASP A 416 -11.28 -5.13 -21.12
CA ASP A 416 -10.48 -4.51 -22.21
C ASP A 416 -10.74 -5.24 -23.54
N PRO A 417 -10.68 -4.50 -24.67
CA PRO A 417 -11.81 -4.39 -25.59
C PRO A 417 -12.45 -5.76 -25.82
N SER A 418 -13.69 -5.92 -25.34
CA SER A 418 -14.52 -7.01 -25.83
C SER A 418 -14.68 -6.78 -27.33
N PRO A 419 -14.13 -7.62 -28.22
CA PRO A 419 -14.66 -7.65 -29.58
C PRO A 419 -16.18 -7.87 -29.47
N GLU A 420 -16.94 -7.29 -30.39
CA GLU A 420 -18.37 -7.53 -30.48
C GLU A 420 -18.59 -9.01 -30.75
N TYR A 421 -18.82 -9.79 -29.69
CA TYR A 421 -18.99 -11.23 -29.77
C TYR A 421 -20.38 -11.55 -30.35
N SER A 422 -20.40 -12.20 -31.52
CA SER A 422 -21.59 -12.81 -32.08
C SER A 422 -21.85 -14.16 -31.38
N GLN A 423 -23.12 -14.56 -31.23
CA GLN A 423 -23.48 -15.85 -30.65
C GLN A 423 -23.10 -17.06 -31.53
N GLU A 424 -22.66 -16.84 -32.76
CA GLU A 424 -22.35 -17.90 -33.74
C GLU A 424 -20.88 -18.36 -33.71
N ASP A 425 -20.01 -17.62 -33.02
CA ASP A 425 -18.60 -17.99 -32.86
C ASP A 425 -18.43 -18.93 -31.66
N GLY A 426 -17.69 -20.05 -31.84
CA GLY A 426 -17.26 -20.96 -30.74
C GLY A 426 -16.43 -20.26 -29.65
N PRO A 427 -15.69 -20.95 -28.74
CA PRO A 427 -15.14 -20.35 -27.51
C PRO A 427 -14.25 -19.11 -27.79
N SER A 428 -14.89 -17.95 -27.75
CA SER A 428 -14.44 -16.72 -28.42
C SER A 428 -13.52 -15.87 -27.54
N ALA A 429 -13.54 -16.11 -26.23
CA ALA A 429 -12.57 -15.61 -25.26
C ALA A 429 -11.15 -16.18 -25.49
N LEU A 430 -11.05 -17.43 -25.95
CA LEU A 430 -9.76 -18.09 -26.22
C LEU A 430 -9.08 -17.47 -27.45
N LEU A 431 -9.85 -17.20 -28.51
CA LEU A 431 -9.35 -16.55 -29.73
C LEU A 431 -8.88 -15.11 -29.45
N ALA A 432 -9.64 -14.35 -28.65
CA ALA A 432 -9.26 -13.01 -28.23
C ALA A 432 -8.01 -13.03 -27.32
N ALA A 433 -7.94 -13.98 -26.39
CA ALA A 433 -6.76 -14.19 -25.56
C ALA A 433 -5.53 -14.55 -26.39
N ALA A 434 -5.67 -15.41 -27.40
CA ALA A 434 -4.61 -15.74 -28.35
C ALA A 434 -4.13 -14.50 -29.13
N ALA A 435 -5.05 -13.67 -29.62
CA ALA A 435 -4.72 -12.40 -30.28
C ALA A 435 -4.01 -11.39 -29.35
N LEU A 436 -4.21 -11.52 -28.04
CA LEU A 436 -3.57 -10.71 -27.01
C LEU A 436 -2.35 -11.39 -26.38
N GLY A 437 -1.83 -12.47 -27.00
CA GLY A 437 -0.66 -13.20 -26.52
C GLY A 437 -0.93 -14.01 -25.25
N ALA A 438 -1.96 -14.86 -25.28
CA ALA A 438 -2.45 -15.68 -24.17
C ALA A 438 -2.94 -14.90 -22.92
N ARG A 439 -3.13 -13.58 -23.03
CA ARG A 439 -3.64 -12.76 -21.94
C ARG A 439 -5.14 -12.95 -21.79
N PRO A 440 -5.66 -13.15 -20.56
CA PRO A 440 -7.10 -13.25 -20.35
C PRO A 440 -7.80 -11.96 -20.81
N CYS A 441 -9.01 -12.09 -21.33
CA CYS A 441 -9.90 -10.97 -21.67
C CYS A 441 -10.90 -10.63 -20.55
N CYS A 442 -10.98 -11.49 -19.53
CA CYS A 442 -11.84 -11.31 -18.36
C CYS A 442 -11.05 -11.46 -17.06
N LEU A 443 -11.48 -10.70 -16.06
CA LEU A 443 -10.97 -10.75 -14.69
C LEU A 443 -11.94 -11.57 -13.83
N VAL A 444 -11.46 -12.66 -13.24
CA VAL A 444 -12.29 -13.57 -12.45
C VAL A 444 -12.29 -13.14 -10.98
N ARG A 445 -13.47 -13.19 -10.35
CA ARG A 445 -13.71 -12.73 -8.97
C ARG A 445 -14.61 -13.69 -8.20
N PRO A 446 -14.31 -13.94 -6.92
CA PRO A 446 -15.24 -14.62 -6.03
C PRO A 446 -16.53 -13.83 -5.86
N LEU A 447 -17.68 -14.51 -5.94
CA LEU A 447 -18.97 -13.97 -5.54
C LEU A 447 -18.96 -13.79 -4.01
N HIS A 448 -18.85 -12.56 -3.52
CA HIS A 448 -18.72 -12.32 -2.07
C HIS A 448 -20.05 -12.44 -1.34
N ALA A 449 -21.02 -11.63 -1.74
CA ALA A 449 -22.32 -11.57 -1.08
C ALA A 449 -23.39 -10.95 -1.98
N PHE A 450 -24.64 -11.27 -1.67
CA PHE A 450 -25.79 -10.49 -2.11
C PHE A 450 -26.28 -9.62 -0.96
N THR A 451 -26.65 -8.37 -1.24
CA THR A 451 -27.33 -7.53 -0.25
C THR A 451 -28.77 -8.04 -0.02
N PRO A 452 -29.45 -7.62 1.07
CA PRO A 452 -30.87 -7.97 1.29
C PRO A 452 -31.79 -7.56 0.13
N GLU A 453 -31.42 -6.50 -0.61
CA GLU A 453 -32.13 -5.99 -1.79
C GLU A 453 -31.81 -6.80 -3.06
N GLY A 454 -30.88 -7.75 -2.99
CA GLY A 454 -30.48 -8.63 -4.10
C GLY A 454 -29.42 -8.04 -5.02
N HIS A 455 -28.68 -7.01 -4.59
CA HIS A 455 -27.52 -6.49 -5.32
C HIS A 455 -26.32 -7.39 -5.15
N LEU A 456 -25.45 -7.47 -6.15
CA LEU A 456 -24.23 -8.27 -6.10
C LEU A 456 -23.05 -7.41 -5.64
N VAL A 457 -22.39 -7.85 -4.58
CA VAL A 457 -21.15 -7.25 -4.08
C VAL A 457 -19.96 -8.10 -4.54
N LEU A 458 -19.02 -7.47 -5.24
CA LEU A 458 -17.76 -8.08 -5.67
C LEU A 458 -16.59 -7.24 -5.16
N SER A 459 -15.44 -7.88 -4.97
CA SER A 459 -14.20 -7.15 -4.70
C SER A 459 -13.90 -6.16 -5.85
N PRO A 460 -13.42 -4.93 -5.56
CA PRO A 460 -13.05 -3.95 -6.58
C PRO A 460 -12.08 -4.52 -7.62
N LEU A 461 -12.18 -4.04 -8.87
CA LEU A 461 -11.19 -4.37 -9.91
C LEU A 461 -9.86 -3.68 -9.58
N THR A 462 -9.93 -2.38 -9.26
CA THR A 462 -8.93 -1.51 -8.59
C THR A 462 -9.65 -0.27 -8.01
N GLU A 463 -8.99 0.56 -7.22
CA GLU A 463 -9.53 1.84 -6.68
C GLU A 463 -9.98 2.83 -7.78
N HIS A 464 -9.57 2.63 -9.05
CA HIS A 464 -9.87 3.51 -10.18
C HIS A 464 -10.58 2.84 -11.35
N MET A 465 -11.05 1.60 -11.16
CA MET A 465 -11.89 0.91 -12.14
C MET A 465 -13.15 0.37 -11.47
N PRO A 466 -14.15 1.24 -11.25
CA PRO A 466 -15.45 0.79 -10.80
C PRO A 466 -16.08 -0.13 -11.84
N TYR A 467 -17.00 -0.99 -11.40
CA TYR A 467 -17.92 -1.61 -12.35
C TYR A 467 -18.69 -0.48 -13.05
N SER A 468 -18.87 -0.61 -14.37
CA SER A 468 -19.61 0.39 -15.15
C SER A 468 -20.70 -0.27 -15.98
N LYS A 469 -21.71 0.53 -16.33
CA LYS A 469 -22.77 0.07 -17.22
C LYS A 469 -22.21 -0.31 -18.58
N GLY A 470 -22.69 -1.40 -19.14
CA GLY A 470 -22.21 -1.96 -20.41
C GLY A 470 -21.05 -2.95 -20.28
N MET A 471 -20.43 -3.08 -19.09
CA MET A 471 -19.51 -4.19 -18.84
C MET A 471 -20.25 -5.52 -18.94
N LYS A 472 -19.59 -6.51 -19.55
CA LYS A 472 -20.11 -7.87 -19.63
C LYS A 472 -19.64 -8.70 -18.44
N LEU A 473 -20.56 -9.51 -17.93
CA LEU A 473 -20.37 -10.47 -16.86
C LEU A 473 -20.75 -11.86 -17.38
N GLN A 474 -19.97 -12.87 -17.04
CA GLN A 474 -20.33 -14.27 -17.21
C GLN A 474 -19.97 -15.04 -15.93
N LEU A 475 -20.69 -16.11 -15.61
CA LEU A 475 -20.30 -16.97 -14.50
C LEU A 475 -19.15 -17.89 -14.94
N HIS A 476 -18.22 -18.16 -14.03
CA HIS A 476 -17.12 -19.08 -14.25
C HIS A 476 -17.07 -20.10 -13.13
N CYS A 477 -16.73 -21.34 -13.45
CA CYS A 477 -16.54 -22.39 -12.47
C CYS A 477 -15.05 -22.58 -12.20
N PHE A 478 -14.67 -22.46 -10.93
CA PHE A 478 -13.31 -22.66 -10.46
C PHE A 478 -13.20 -23.98 -9.69
N SER A 479 -12.34 -24.87 -10.16
CA SER A 479 -12.06 -26.19 -9.59
C SER A 479 -10.57 -26.52 -9.78
N ARG A 480 -10.12 -27.65 -9.22
CA ARG A 480 -8.74 -28.12 -9.45
C ARG A 480 -8.54 -28.42 -10.93
N GLU A 481 -9.49 -29.10 -11.54
CA GLU A 481 -9.43 -29.55 -12.93
C GLU A 481 -9.40 -28.37 -13.90
N THR A 482 -10.28 -27.37 -13.70
CA THR A 482 -10.30 -26.16 -14.52
C THR A 482 -9.04 -25.32 -14.33
N ALA A 483 -8.48 -25.27 -13.11
CA ALA A 483 -7.25 -24.55 -12.81
C ALA A 483 -6.04 -25.13 -13.56
N LEU A 484 -5.91 -26.45 -13.55
CA LEU A 484 -4.85 -27.16 -14.25
C LEU A 484 -5.02 -27.11 -15.77
N SER A 485 -6.25 -27.29 -16.27
CA SER A 485 -6.56 -27.25 -17.69
C SER A 485 -6.32 -25.86 -18.30
N ASP A 486 -6.72 -24.79 -17.62
CA ASP A 486 -6.50 -23.40 -18.07
C ASP A 486 -5.00 -23.05 -18.08
N LEU A 487 -4.24 -23.43 -17.04
CA LEU A 487 -2.80 -23.19 -17.02
C LEU A 487 -2.09 -23.92 -18.16
N ARG A 488 -2.45 -25.19 -18.40
CA ARG A 488 -1.91 -26.00 -19.49
C ARG A 488 -2.19 -25.35 -20.84
N ALA A 489 -3.46 -25.02 -21.12
CA ALA A 489 -3.86 -24.43 -22.39
C ALA A 489 -3.14 -23.10 -22.69
N ARG A 490 -2.91 -22.28 -21.66
CA ARG A 490 -2.17 -21.02 -21.80
C ARG A 490 -0.68 -21.22 -22.07
N ALA A 491 -0.06 -22.18 -21.40
CA ALA A 491 1.32 -22.55 -21.67
C ALA A 491 1.49 -23.15 -23.07
N GLU A 492 0.56 -23.99 -23.52
CA GLU A 492 0.53 -24.53 -24.88
C GLU A 492 0.31 -23.44 -25.93
N THR A 493 -0.52 -22.44 -25.63
CA THR A 493 -0.72 -21.26 -26.50
C THR A 493 0.57 -20.45 -26.63
N ASP A 494 1.26 -20.18 -25.52
CA ASP A 494 2.57 -19.52 -25.56
C ASP A 494 3.59 -20.33 -26.38
N MET A 495 3.66 -21.65 -26.18
CA MET A 495 4.51 -22.53 -27.00
C MET A 495 4.18 -22.40 -28.49
N ALA A 496 2.89 -22.41 -28.86
CA ALA A 496 2.45 -22.29 -30.25
C ALA A 496 2.81 -20.92 -30.86
N LEU A 497 2.65 -19.83 -30.10
CA LEU A 497 3.04 -18.47 -30.52
C LEU A 497 4.55 -18.35 -30.79
N HIS A 498 5.35 -19.23 -30.19
CA HIS A 498 6.79 -19.27 -30.30
C HIS A 498 7.31 -20.52 -31.04
N GLU A 499 6.52 -21.06 -31.98
CA GLU A 499 6.92 -22.17 -32.86
C GLU A 499 7.40 -23.43 -32.10
N GLY A 500 6.85 -23.66 -30.92
CA GLY A 500 7.20 -24.77 -30.04
C GLY A 500 8.47 -24.57 -29.22
N ARG A 501 9.06 -23.36 -29.20
CA ARG A 501 10.23 -23.05 -28.37
C ARG A 501 9.81 -22.75 -26.92
N PRO A 502 10.24 -23.58 -25.94
CA PRO A 502 10.00 -23.30 -24.53
C PRO A 502 10.76 -22.06 -24.05
N PRO A 503 10.28 -21.40 -22.98
CA PRO A 503 11.00 -20.28 -22.37
C PRO A 503 12.35 -20.74 -21.84
N ASP A 504 13.31 -19.81 -21.80
CA ASP A 504 14.66 -20.03 -21.31
C ASP A 504 14.73 -19.92 -19.78
N ALA A 505 13.83 -19.13 -19.18
CA ALA A 505 13.60 -19.07 -17.75
C ALA A 505 12.15 -18.64 -17.45
N ALA A 506 11.66 -18.84 -16.23
CA ALA A 506 10.33 -18.41 -15.82
C ALA A 506 10.30 -17.79 -14.42
N VAL A 507 9.44 -16.78 -14.24
CA VAL A 507 9.01 -16.31 -12.92
C VAL A 507 7.60 -16.81 -12.69
N LEU A 508 7.36 -17.52 -11.60
CA LEU A 508 6.09 -18.17 -11.28
C LEU A 508 5.51 -17.58 -9.98
N VAL A 509 4.33 -16.97 -10.06
CA VAL A 509 3.64 -16.42 -8.90
C VAL A 509 2.31 -17.15 -8.74
N PHE A 510 2.21 -17.95 -7.69
CA PHE A 510 1.06 -18.79 -7.43
C PHE A 510 0.18 -18.16 -6.36
N CYS A 511 -1.14 -18.27 -6.49
CA CYS A 511 -2.01 -17.93 -5.37
C CYS A 511 -1.74 -18.87 -4.19
N GLY A 512 -1.62 -18.30 -2.97
CA GLY A 512 -1.48 -19.07 -1.74
C GLY A 512 -2.65 -20.03 -1.50
N ALA A 513 -3.81 -19.74 -2.10
CA ALA A 513 -4.98 -20.63 -2.08
C ALA A 513 -4.91 -21.78 -3.11
N ARG A 514 -3.89 -21.85 -3.99
CA ARG A 514 -3.66 -22.90 -5.00
C ARG A 514 -2.44 -23.76 -4.65
N GLY A 515 -2.12 -23.88 -3.37
CA GLY A 515 -1.03 -24.73 -2.86
C GLY A 515 -1.47 -26.15 -2.51
N VAL A 516 -0.73 -26.80 -1.63
CA VAL A 516 -0.98 -28.18 -1.16
C VAL A 516 -2.36 -28.35 -0.55
N SER A 517 -2.88 -27.35 0.18
CA SER A 517 -4.25 -27.39 0.72
C SER A 517 -5.31 -27.54 -0.38
N PHE A 518 -5.05 -26.96 -1.55
CA PHE A 518 -5.95 -27.02 -2.68
C PHE A 518 -5.72 -28.28 -3.51
N TYR A 519 -4.49 -28.60 -3.89
CA TYR A 519 -4.23 -29.75 -4.77
C TYR A 519 -4.03 -31.08 -4.06
N GLN A 520 -3.82 -31.08 -2.74
CA GLN A 520 -3.43 -32.23 -1.92
C GLN A 520 -2.04 -32.80 -2.24
N GLU A 521 -1.29 -32.15 -3.12
CA GLU A 521 0.04 -32.53 -3.58
C GLU A 521 0.90 -31.28 -3.80
N GLU A 522 2.22 -31.41 -3.63
CA GLU A 522 3.19 -30.35 -3.86
C GLU A 522 3.56 -30.24 -5.35
N GLY A 523 3.81 -29.01 -5.82
CA GLY A 523 4.40 -28.79 -7.14
C GLY A 523 3.51 -29.13 -8.35
N VAL A 524 2.20 -29.29 -8.16
CA VAL A 524 1.28 -29.73 -9.24
C VAL A 524 1.31 -28.78 -10.44
N GLU A 525 1.20 -27.47 -10.23
CA GLU A 525 1.18 -26.51 -11.35
C GLU A 525 2.53 -26.37 -12.05
N SER A 526 3.63 -26.42 -11.30
CA SER A 526 4.97 -26.39 -11.90
C SER A 526 5.28 -27.66 -12.67
N ALA A 527 4.75 -28.82 -12.24
CA ALA A 527 4.84 -30.07 -12.98
C ALA A 527 4.12 -29.99 -14.34
N ILE A 528 2.91 -29.42 -14.38
CA ILE A 528 2.18 -29.20 -15.65
C ILE A 528 2.97 -28.30 -16.60
N LEU A 529 3.55 -27.21 -16.10
CA LEU A 529 4.35 -26.31 -16.93
C LEU A 529 5.58 -27.03 -17.51
N ARG A 530 6.30 -27.81 -16.70
CA ARG A 530 7.44 -28.62 -17.17
C ARG A 530 7.04 -29.65 -18.22
N GLU A 531 5.87 -30.27 -18.06
CA GLU A 531 5.33 -31.21 -19.04
C GLU A 531 5.09 -30.52 -20.38
N VAL A 532 4.42 -29.35 -20.37
CA VAL A 532 4.13 -28.57 -21.59
C VAL A 532 5.42 -28.08 -22.26
N TRP A 533 6.40 -27.62 -21.49
CA TRP A 533 7.67 -27.14 -22.03
C TRP A 533 8.56 -28.27 -22.55
N GLY A 534 8.31 -29.52 -22.17
CA GLY A 534 9.12 -30.67 -22.54
C GLY A 534 10.55 -30.66 -22.00
N ARG A 535 10.87 -29.75 -21.07
CA ARG A 535 12.17 -29.61 -20.40
C ARG A 535 12.03 -28.97 -19.03
N ASP A 536 13.04 -29.15 -18.19
CA ASP A 536 13.13 -28.44 -16.92
C ASP A 536 13.64 -27.01 -17.16
N VAL A 537 12.69 -26.07 -17.31
CA VAL A 537 12.98 -24.64 -17.45
C VAL A 537 13.37 -24.09 -16.08
N PRO A 538 14.52 -23.39 -15.94
CA PRO A 538 14.88 -22.70 -14.72
C PRO A 538 13.78 -21.73 -14.29
N ALA A 539 13.20 -21.96 -13.11
CA ALA A 539 12.09 -21.17 -12.60
C ALA A 539 12.37 -20.65 -11.18
N VAL A 540 11.98 -19.41 -10.93
CA VAL A 540 11.94 -18.80 -9.60
C VAL A 540 10.52 -18.36 -9.30
N GLY A 541 10.09 -18.37 -8.04
CA GLY A 541 8.72 -18.04 -7.72
C GLY A 541 8.40 -17.97 -6.24
N PHE A 542 7.16 -17.57 -5.95
CA PHE A 542 6.62 -17.52 -4.59
C PHE A 542 5.09 -17.63 -4.59
N PHE A 543 4.54 -17.95 -3.41
CA PHE A 543 3.09 -17.89 -3.18
C PHE A 543 2.66 -16.48 -2.76
N ALA A 544 1.59 -15.99 -3.35
CA ALA A 544 1.07 -14.64 -3.14
C ALA A 544 -0.37 -14.63 -2.62
N GLY A 545 -0.74 -13.55 -1.94
CA GLY A 545 -2.07 -13.29 -1.38
C GLY A 545 -2.86 -12.32 -2.26
N GLY A 546 -2.56 -12.36 -3.56
CA GLY A 546 -2.91 -11.33 -4.53
C GLY A 546 -1.83 -11.25 -5.60
N GLU A 547 -2.15 -11.73 -6.81
CA GLU A 547 -1.22 -11.80 -7.92
C GLU A 547 -1.40 -10.59 -8.84
N PHE A 548 -0.32 -10.01 -9.32
CA PHE A 548 -0.35 -9.00 -10.37
C PHE A 548 -0.15 -9.68 -11.72
N GLY A 549 -0.99 -9.36 -12.68
CA GLY A 549 -0.86 -9.88 -14.04
C GLY A 549 -1.76 -9.14 -15.02
N PRO A 550 -1.45 -9.17 -16.31
CA PRO A 550 -2.26 -8.49 -17.30
C PRO A 550 -3.60 -9.18 -17.57
N VAL A 551 -4.65 -8.37 -17.76
CA VAL A 551 -5.88 -8.74 -18.47
C VAL A 551 -5.98 -7.77 -19.65
N GLY A 552 -5.98 -8.29 -20.87
CA GLY A 552 -5.82 -7.48 -22.06
C GLY A 552 -4.57 -6.60 -22.05
N LEU A 553 -4.76 -5.27 -22.07
CA LEU A 553 -3.66 -4.31 -22.21
C LEU A 553 -3.22 -3.68 -20.88
N ARG A 554 -3.87 -4.04 -19.77
CA ARG A 554 -3.63 -3.45 -18.44
C ARG A 554 -3.30 -4.51 -17.42
N THR A 555 -2.61 -4.10 -16.36
CA THR A 555 -2.32 -4.98 -15.21
C THR A 555 -3.43 -4.84 -14.16
N TYR A 556 -3.83 -5.97 -13.60
CA TYR A 556 -4.81 -6.04 -12.52
C TYR A 556 -4.25 -6.82 -11.34
N LEU A 557 -4.82 -6.57 -10.16
CA LEU A 557 -4.71 -7.48 -9.03
C LEU A 557 -5.67 -8.66 -9.28
N HIS A 558 -5.21 -9.87 -9.03
CA HIS A 558 -5.96 -11.11 -9.21
C HIS A 558 -6.21 -11.79 -7.87
N SER A 559 -7.08 -12.80 -7.89
CA SER A 559 -7.35 -13.67 -6.75
C SER A 559 -7.63 -15.06 -7.30
N TYR A 560 -7.11 -16.10 -6.64
CA TYR A 560 -7.20 -17.49 -7.12
C TYR A 560 -6.52 -17.72 -8.49
N THR A 561 -5.50 -16.92 -8.81
CA THR A 561 -4.83 -16.93 -10.11
C THR A 561 -3.39 -17.42 -9.99
N THR A 562 -2.86 -17.95 -11.09
CA THR A 562 -1.43 -18.16 -11.28
C THR A 562 -0.93 -17.18 -12.32
N SER A 563 0.06 -16.36 -11.97
CA SER A 563 0.64 -15.33 -12.84
C SER A 563 2.10 -15.66 -13.11
N CYS A 564 2.45 -15.79 -14.38
CA CYS A 564 3.76 -16.22 -14.83
C CYS A 564 4.38 -15.17 -15.76
N LEU A 565 5.70 -15.10 -15.75
CA LEU A 565 6.49 -14.36 -16.73
C LEU A 565 7.48 -15.32 -17.39
N PHE A 566 7.26 -15.62 -18.66
CA PHE A 566 8.11 -16.51 -19.45
C PHE A 566 9.18 -15.68 -20.17
N LEU A 567 10.44 -15.99 -19.93
CA LEU A 567 11.59 -15.19 -20.39
C LEU A 567 12.29 -15.90 -21.55
N ARG A 568 12.57 -15.15 -22.61
CA ARG A 568 13.28 -15.63 -23.80
C ARG A 568 14.51 -14.78 -24.07
N LEU A 569 15.67 -15.41 -24.15
CA LEU A 569 16.93 -14.73 -24.41
C LEU A 569 17.09 -14.48 -25.92
N ARG A 570 17.78 -13.39 -26.28
CA ARG A 570 18.26 -13.21 -27.65
C ARG A 570 19.33 -14.25 -27.93
N ASP A 571 19.24 -14.83 -29.12
CA ASP A 571 20.27 -15.73 -29.64
C ASP A 571 21.63 -15.03 -29.75
#